data_AF-A0AB39RCN4-F1
#
_entry.id   AF-A0AB39RCN4-F1
#
_cell.length_a   1.000
_cell.length_b   1.000
_cell.length_c   1.000
_cell.angle_alpha   90.00
_cell.angle_beta   90.00
_cell.angle_gamma   90.00
#
_symmetry.space_group_name_H-M   'P 1'
#
loop_
_entity.id
_entity.type
_entity.pdbx_description
1 polymer ?
#
loop_
_entity_poly.entity_id
_entity_poly.type
_entity_poly.pdbx_seq_one_letter_code
_entity_poly.pdbx_strand_id
1 'polypeptide(L)'
;MDPPSRLRRGHQPARTRGRRHRWLRTGVREGSGQPRRDTRLRDLGAFLSGDTAHAYDAPRTLSRCAEGTPDITSAHDGTVELTGHYRAECDMDRQLRSAFRDFTTGLAEPGRRLDRALESWGTGGNIGDSSLPELGGRSLVLIEGQRWRDDFGSRRAYAYDPVTGRADRLTPCTHGGSWASANPSATLLIDPDGHPALLVSLFVPREGAAPGESGQLVYWREL
;
A
#
# COMPACT_ATOMS: atom_id res chain seq x y z
N MET A 1 -16.74 -4.44 30.31
CA MET A 1 -15.50 -4.73 29.58
C MET A 1 -15.89 -4.99 28.15
N ASP A 2 -15.80 -3.95 27.31
CA ASP A 2 -16.06 -4.12 25.87
C ASP A 2 -14.91 -4.89 25.22
N PRO A 3 -15.20 -5.84 24.33
CA PRO A 3 -14.16 -6.53 23.59
C PRO A 3 -13.41 -5.54 22.69
N PRO A 4 -12.10 -5.72 22.46
CA PRO A 4 -11.36 -4.88 21.55
C PRO A 4 -12.01 -4.95 20.17
N SER A 5 -12.44 -3.79 19.66
CA SER A 5 -12.91 -3.61 18.31
C SER A 5 -11.83 -4.13 17.36
N ARG A 6 -12.05 -5.32 16.79
CA ARG A 6 -11.26 -5.77 15.64
C ARG A 6 -11.53 -4.78 14.52
N LEU A 7 -10.57 -3.89 14.24
CA LEU A 7 -10.51 -3.21 12.94
C LEU A 7 -10.58 -4.34 11.90
N ARG A 8 -11.71 -4.46 11.21
CA ARG A 8 -11.76 -5.22 9.96
C ARG A 8 -10.76 -4.52 9.04
N ARG A 9 -9.63 -5.17 8.74
CA ARG A 9 -8.75 -4.75 7.63
C ARG A 9 -9.61 -4.78 6.37
N GLY A 10 -10.20 -3.66 6.00
CA GLY A 10 -10.79 -3.48 4.68
C GLY A 10 -9.67 -3.67 3.68
N HIS A 11 -9.58 -4.85 3.08
CA HIS A 11 -8.69 -5.08 1.96
C HIS A 11 -9.28 -4.29 0.80
N GLN A 12 -8.81 -3.06 0.62
CA GLN A 12 -9.19 -2.29 -0.55
C GLN A 12 -8.45 -2.88 -1.75
N PRO A 13 -9.17 -3.35 -2.78
CA PRO A 13 -8.52 -3.79 -3.99
C PRO A 13 -7.94 -2.58 -4.72
N ALA A 14 -6.68 -2.64 -5.16
CA ALA A 14 -6.12 -1.59 -6.00
C ALA A 14 -6.72 -1.64 -7.41
N ARG A 15 -6.80 -0.46 -8.02
CA ARG A 15 -7.51 -0.21 -9.27
C ARG A 15 -6.71 0.77 -10.11
N THR A 16 -6.59 0.47 -11.40
CA THR A 16 -6.03 1.44 -12.36
C THR A 16 -6.71 1.32 -13.72
N ARG A 17 -6.61 2.40 -14.50
CA ARG A 17 -7.05 2.46 -15.89
C ARG A 17 -5.84 2.28 -16.80
N GLY A 18 -5.78 1.14 -17.49
CA GLY A 18 -4.72 0.86 -18.45
C GLY A 18 -4.86 1.68 -19.75
N ARG A 19 -3.77 1.75 -20.52
CA ARG A 19 -3.79 2.28 -21.89
C ARG A 19 -4.81 1.47 -22.72
N ARG A 20 -5.80 2.17 -23.30
CA ARG A 20 -7.01 1.67 -23.99
C ARG A 20 -8.27 1.38 -23.13
N HIS A 21 -8.58 2.20 -22.13
CA HIS A 21 -9.86 2.12 -21.37
C HIS A 21 -10.13 0.78 -20.67
N ARG A 22 -9.09 -0.01 -20.41
CA ARG A 22 -9.21 -1.29 -19.69
C ARG A 22 -9.07 -1.04 -18.21
N TRP A 23 -9.96 -1.64 -17.43
CA TRP A 23 -9.97 -1.51 -15.98
C TRP A 23 -9.32 -2.74 -15.36
N LEU A 24 -8.44 -2.51 -14.39
CA LEU A 24 -7.76 -3.55 -13.64
C LEU A 24 -8.20 -3.50 -12.18
N ARG A 25 -8.34 -4.67 -11.58
CA ARG A 25 -8.58 -4.83 -10.14
C ARG A 25 -7.68 -5.94 -9.62
N THR A 26 -7.03 -5.71 -8.49
CA THR A 26 -6.24 -6.73 -7.79
C THR A 26 -6.64 -6.78 -6.32
N GLY A 27 -6.65 -7.96 -5.70
CA GLY A 27 -6.98 -8.10 -4.29
C GLY A 27 -6.88 -9.55 -3.80
N VAL A 28 -6.83 -9.74 -2.49
CA VAL A 28 -6.90 -11.08 -1.87
C VAL A 28 -8.37 -11.52 -1.86
N ARG A 29 -8.65 -12.78 -2.19
CA ARG A 29 -10.01 -13.33 -2.02
C ARG A 29 -10.35 -13.42 -0.53
N GLU A 30 -11.63 -13.31 -0.19
CA GLU A 30 -12.06 -13.48 1.20
C GLU A 30 -11.72 -14.88 1.74
N GLY A 31 -11.09 -14.91 2.92
CA GLY A 31 -10.67 -16.14 3.60
C GLY A 31 -9.15 -16.23 3.82
N SER A 32 -8.74 -16.72 4.98
CA SER A 32 -7.31 -16.91 5.30
C SER A 32 -6.66 -17.90 4.34
N GLY A 33 -5.50 -17.54 3.81
CA GLY A 33 -4.71 -18.42 2.94
C GLY A 33 -5.21 -18.54 1.50
N GLN A 34 -6.14 -17.70 1.07
CA GLN A 34 -6.54 -17.63 -0.33
C GLN A 34 -5.48 -16.95 -1.20
N PRO A 35 -5.38 -17.32 -2.50
CA PRO A 35 -4.52 -16.61 -3.44
C PRO A 35 -5.02 -15.18 -3.71
N ARG A 36 -4.09 -14.33 -4.14
CA ARG A 36 -4.43 -13.04 -4.75
C ARG A 36 -5.13 -13.29 -6.08
N ARG A 37 -6.21 -12.56 -6.35
CA ARG A 37 -6.92 -12.58 -7.63
C ARG A 37 -6.74 -11.26 -8.36
N ASP A 38 -6.25 -11.36 -9.58
CA ASP A 38 -6.03 -10.26 -10.50
C ASP A 38 -7.09 -10.34 -11.62
N THR A 39 -7.90 -9.30 -11.80
CA THR A 39 -8.99 -9.29 -12.78
C THR A 39 -8.89 -8.15 -13.78
N ARG A 40 -9.23 -8.47 -15.04
CA ARG A 40 -9.42 -7.51 -16.13
C ARG A 40 -10.90 -7.28 -16.36
N LEU A 41 -11.28 -6.02 -16.43
CA LEU A 41 -12.64 -5.54 -16.66
C LEU A 41 -12.64 -4.75 -17.99
N ARG A 42 -13.69 -4.95 -18.80
CA ARG A 42 -13.72 -4.41 -20.18
C ARG A 42 -13.92 -2.91 -20.21
N ASP A 43 -14.78 -2.41 -19.33
CA ASP A 43 -15.23 -1.04 -19.28
C ASP A 43 -15.73 -0.68 -17.86
N LEU A 44 -16.25 0.54 -17.71
CA LEU A 44 -16.78 1.03 -16.43
C LEU A 44 -18.04 0.27 -15.99
N GLY A 45 -18.89 -0.14 -16.93
CA GLY A 45 -20.10 -0.92 -16.61
C GLY A 45 -19.74 -2.26 -15.99
N ALA A 46 -18.80 -2.97 -16.62
CA ALA A 46 -18.20 -4.20 -16.11
C ALA A 46 -17.53 -4.00 -14.75
N PHE A 47 -16.87 -2.86 -14.53
CA PHE A 47 -16.30 -2.52 -13.24
C PHE A 47 -17.35 -2.33 -12.14
N LEU A 48 -18.44 -1.61 -12.43
CA LEU A 48 -19.53 -1.34 -11.47
C LEU A 48 -20.35 -2.60 -11.17
N SER A 49 -20.51 -3.51 -12.14
CA SER A 49 -21.24 -4.77 -11.98
C SER A 49 -20.38 -5.93 -11.48
N GLY A 50 -19.05 -5.79 -11.51
CA GLY A 50 -18.11 -6.87 -11.19
C GLY A 50 -17.92 -7.91 -12.31
N ASP A 51 -18.43 -7.64 -13.52
CA ASP A 51 -18.32 -8.54 -14.67
C ASP A 51 -16.88 -8.64 -15.19
N THR A 52 -16.28 -9.81 -15.02
CA THR A 52 -14.85 -10.01 -15.23
C THR A 52 -14.57 -10.63 -16.59
N ALA A 53 -13.74 -9.97 -17.41
CA ALA A 53 -13.31 -10.50 -18.71
C ALA A 53 -12.24 -11.58 -18.57
N HIS A 54 -11.29 -11.38 -17.66
CA HIS A 54 -10.21 -12.33 -17.36
C HIS A 54 -9.91 -12.29 -15.88
N ALA A 55 -9.57 -13.44 -15.31
CA ALA A 55 -9.11 -13.56 -13.95
C ALA A 55 -7.87 -14.45 -13.89
N TYR A 56 -6.94 -14.08 -13.02
CA TYR A 56 -5.76 -14.83 -12.68
C TYR A 56 -5.69 -14.97 -11.17
N ASP A 57 -5.65 -16.21 -10.66
CA ASP A 57 -5.38 -16.47 -9.26
C ASP A 57 -3.88 -16.74 -9.12
N ALA A 58 -3.14 -15.74 -8.62
CA ALA A 58 -1.69 -15.81 -8.49
C ALA A 58 -1.31 -16.83 -7.39
N PRO A 59 -0.40 -17.78 -7.68
CA PRO A 59 0.05 -18.72 -6.67
C PRO A 59 0.81 -17.99 -5.57
N ARG A 60 0.67 -18.46 -4.33
CA ARG A 60 1.46 -17.98 -3.20
C ARG A 60 2.86 -18.60 -3.27
N THR A 61 3.89 -17.77 -3.35
CA THR A 61 5.29 -18.20 -3.50
C THR A 61 6.18 -17.78 -2.33
N LEU A 62 5.77 -16.78 -1.55
CA LEU A 62 6.54 -16.17 -0.47
C LEU A 62 6.03 -16.52 0.93
N SER A 63 4.73 -16.79 1.08
CA SER A 63 4.14 -17.07 2.39
C SER A 63 3.01 -18.10 2.33
N ARG A 64 3.09 -19.10 3.21
CA ARG A 64 1.97 -20.01 3.50
C ARG A 64 0.83 -19.34 4.26
N CYS A 65 1.03 -18.13 4.80
CA CYS A 65 0.06 -17.44 5.64
C CYS A 65 -0.68 -16.32 4.91
N ALA A 66 0.04 -15.38 4.29
CA ALA A 66 -0.59 -14.33 3.49
C ALA A 66 0.39 -13.67 2.51
N GLU A 67 -0.10 -13.40 1.30
CA GLU A 67 0.48 -12.50 0.29
C GLU A 67 -0.66 -11.62 -0.20
N GLY A 68 -0.54 -10.30 -0.08
CA GLY A 68 -1.71 -9.45 -0.23
C GLY A 68 -1.47 -7.96 -0.20
N THR A 69 -2.60 -7.26 -0.09
CA THR A 69 -2.73 -5.79 -0.20
C THR A 69 -2.00 -5.24 -1.42
N PRO A 70 -2.28 -5.80 -2.62
CA PRO A 70 -1.55 -5.44 -3.80
C PRO A 70 -1.91 -4.03 -4.28
N ASP A 71 -0.92 -3.32 -4.81
CA ASP A 71 -1.11 -2.10 -5.61
C ASP A 71 -0.52 -2.28 -7.01
N ILE A 72 -1.13 -1.63 -8.01
CA ILE A 72 -0.71 -1.75 -9.41
C ILE A 72 0.30 -0.66 -9.72
N THR A 73 1.56 -1.04 -9.93
CA THR A 73 2.65 -0.10 -10.24
C THR A 73 2.68 0.27 -11.72
N SER A 74 2.38 -0.69 -12.61
CA SER A 74 2.35 -0.44 -14.05
C SER A 74 1.48 -1.47 -14.79
N ALA A 75 0.97 -1.08 -15.96
CA ALA A 75 0.25 -1.99 -16.85
C ALA A 75 0.48 -1.60 -18.32
N HIS A 76 1.19 -2.43 -19.07
CA HIS A 76 1.54 -2.18 -20.47
C HIS A 76 1.80 -3.51 -21.21
N ASP A 77 1.44 -3.55 -22.50
CA ASP A 77 1.77 -4.66 -23.42
C ASP A 77 1.45 -6.08 -22.91
N GLY A 78 0.34 -6.22 -22.18
CA GLY A 78 -0.08 -7.49 -21.58
C GLY A 78 0.58 -7.80 -20.24
N THR A 79 1.59 -7.05 -19.84
CA THR A 79 2.24 -7.14 -18.53
C THR A 79 1.54 -6.24 -17.52
N VAL A 80 1.34 -6.75 -16.31
CA VAL A 80 0.91 -5.99 -15.13
C VAL A 80 1.95 -6.19 -14.04
N GLU A 81 2.47 -5.08 -13.54
CA GLU A 81 3.38 -5.07 -12.40
C GLU A 81 2.64 -4.60 -11.15
N LEU A 82 2.95 -5.24 -10.04
CA LEU A 82 2.32 -5.06 -8.75
C LEU A 82 3.37 -4.94 -7.64
N THR A 83 3.00 -4.22 -6.59
CA THR A 83 3.62 -4.32 -5.27
C THR A 83 2.59 -4.76 -4.24
N GLY A 84 3.00 -4.92 -2.98
CA GLY A 84 2.15 -5.33 -1.87
C GLY A 84 3.01 -5.79 -0.70
N HIS A 85 2.42 -6.51 0.26
CA HIS A 85 3.18 -7.14 1.34
C HIS A 85 2.79 -8.61 1.56
N TYR A 86 3.70 -9.36 2.16
CA TYR A 86 3.51 -10.75 2.55
C TYR A 86 3.91 -10.96 3.99
N ARG A 87 3.35 -12.01 4.61
CA ARG A 87 3.69 -12.46 5.97
C ARG A 87 4.94 -13.34 5.91
N ALA A 88 6.12 -12.73 5.97
CA ALA A 88 7.39 -13.43 6.05
C ALA A 88 7.40 -14.36 7.27
N GLU A 89 7.71 -15.64 7.05
CA GLU A 89 7.74 -16.68 8.08
C GLU A 89 6.43 -16.80 8.88
N CYS A 90 5.31 -16.34 8.32
CA CYS A 90 4.04 -16.20 9.02
C CYS A 90 4.07 -15.25 10.23
N ASP A 91 5.07 -14.40 10.35
CA ASP A 91 5.31 -13.59 11.55
C ASP A 91 5.25 -12.07 11.32
N MET A 92 5.91 -11.56 10.28
CA MET A 92 6.02 -10.11 10.04
C MET A 92 5.67 -9.76 8.61
N ASP A 93 5.09 -8.57 8.42
CA ASP A 93 4.84 -8.03 7.09
C ASP A 93 6.16 -7.53 6.47
N ARG A 94 6.42 -7.95 5.23
CA ARG A 94 7.54 -7.54 4.37
C ARG A 94 7.04 -7.26 2.97
N GLN A 95 7.76 -6.45 2.20
CA GLN A 95 7.27 -6.02 0.88
C GLN A 95 7.45 -7.11 -0.17
N LEU A 96 6.50 -7.20 -1.10
CA LEU A 96 6.61 -8.03 -2.30
C LEU A 96 6.54 -7.18 -3.56
N ARG A 97 7.08 -7.73 -4.63
CA ARG A 97 6.85 -7.30 -6.01
C ARG A 97 6.37 -8.49 -6.81
N SER A 98 5.53 -8.26 -7.79
CA SER A 98 5.05 -9.32 -8.68
C SER A 98 4.82 -8.74 -10.06
N ALA A 99 5.10 -9.52 -11.09
CA ALA A 99 4.69 -9.20 -12.44
C ALA A 99 4.01 -10.44 -13.00
N PHE A 100 2.92 -10.23 -13.75
CA PHE A 100 2.31 -11.29 -14.54
C PHE A 100 2.03 -10.80 -15.94
N ARG A 101 2.03 -11.73 -16.89
CA ARG A 101 1.74 -11.45 -18.30
C ARG A 101 0.46 -12.13 -18.72
N ASP A 102 -0.36 -11.41 -19.46
CA ASP A 102 -1.59 -11.86 -20.11
C ASP A 102 -2.57 -12.62 -19.20
N PHE A 103 -2.52 -12.35 -17.88
CA PHE A 103 -3.31 -13.04 -16.85
C PHE A 103 -3.05 -14.56 -16.78
N THR A 104 -1.85 -15.02 -17.12
CA THR A 104 -1.52 -16.46 -17.15
C THR A 104 -0.40 -16.86 -16.20
N THR A 105 0.69 -16.11 -16.15
CA THR A 105 1.89 -16.52 -15.40
C THR A 105 2.55 -15.31 -14.74
N GLY A 106 2.80 -15.44 -13.45
CA GLY A 106 3.56 -14.50 -12.64
C GLY A 106 3.91 -15.12 -11.29
N LEU A 107 4.98 -14.65 -10.68
CA LEU A 107 5.40 -15.03 -9.34
C LEU A 107 5.62 -13.77 -8.50
N ALA A 108 5.52 -13.91 -7.19
CA ALA A 108 5.91 -12.85 -6.27
C ALA A 108 7.38 -13.07 -5.84
N GLU A 109 8.08 -11.96 -5.68
CA GLU A 109 9.46 -11.89 -5.19
C GLU A 109 9.55 -10.93 -4.00
N PRO A 110 10.44 -11.17 -3.03
CA PRO A 110 10.64 -10.24 -1.92
C PRO A 110 11.20 -8.88 -2.39
N GLY A 111 10.64 -7.80 -1.86
CA GLY A 111 11.04 -6.40 -2.07
C GLY A 111 12.27 -5.97 -1.26
N ARG A 112 13.30 -6.82 -1.16
CA ARG A 112 14.41 -6.72 -0.19
C ARG A 112 15.14 -5.37 -0.17
N ARG A 113 15.15 -4.61 -1.27
CA ARG A 113 15.80 -3.31 -1.31
C ARG A 113 15.03 -2.27 -0.49
N LEU A 114 13.71 -2.28 -0.59
CA LEU A 114 12.86 -1.42 0.22
C LEU A 114 12.91 -1.85 1.69
N ASP A 115 12.74 -3.15 1.97
CA ASP A 115 12.80 -3.66 3.35
C ASP A 115 14.10 -3.22 4.05
N ARG A 116 15.26 -3.43 3.39
CA ARG A 116 16.57 -3.01 3.93
C ARG A 116 16.69 -1.51 4.15
N ALA A 117 16.09 -0.69 3.27
CA ALA A 117 16.12 0.76 3.43
C ALA A 117 15.37 1.19 4.70
N LEU A 118 14.25 0.53 5.03
CA LEU A 118 13.52 0.79 6.28
C LEU A 118 14.21 0.17 7.50
N GLU A 119 14.79 -1.02 7.37
CA GLU A 119 15.58 -1.67 8.42
C GLU A 119 16.78 -0.80 8.84
N SER A 120 17.36 -0.03 7.91
CA SER A 120 18.44 0.93 8.23
C SER A 120 18.02 2.04 9.20
N TRP A 121 16.71 2.31 9.32
CA TRP A 121 16.14 3.22 10.32
C TRP A 121 15.77 2.52 11.64
N GLY A 122 16.15 1.26 11.80
CA GLY A 122 15.80 0.42 12.96
C GLY A 122 14.41 -0.21 12.87
N THR A 123 13.77 -0.24 11.70
CA THR A 123 12.48 -0.89 11.48
C THR A 123 12.63 -2.41 11.57
N GLY A 124 12.40 -2.99 12.75
CA GLY A 124 12.49 -4.44 12.98
C GLY A 124 11.14 -5.17 12.96
N GLY A 125 10.03 -4.44 13.12
CA GLY A 125 8.67 -4.97 13.10
C GLY A 125 8.07 -5.06 11.70
N ASN A 126 6.75 -4.88 11.58
CA ASN A 126 6.03 -4.96 10.31
C ASN A 126 6.40 -3.81 9.35
N ILE A 127 6.58 -4.13 8.08
CA ILE A 127 6.65 -3.18 6.95
C ILE A 127 5.41 -3.45 6.10
N GLY A 128 4.43 -2.56 6.20
CA GLY A 128 3.05 -2.86 5.85
C GLY A 128 2.54 -2.11 4.63
N ASP A 129 1.54 -1.27 4.89
CA ASP A 129 0.82 -0.50 3.87
C ASP A 129 1.69 0.53 3.15
N SER A 130 1.35 0.80 1.89
CA SER A 130 2.11 1.71 1.04
C SER A 130 1.23 2.42 0.02
N SER A 131 1.68 3.58 -0.43
CA SER A 131 1.09 4.37 -1.50
C SER A 131 2.19 4.81 -2.47
N LEU A 132 1.85 4.91 -3.76
CA LEU A 132 2.80 5.16 -4.85
C LEU A 132 2.57 6.53 -5.51
N PRO A 133 2.82 7.66 -4.81
CA PRO A 133 2.64 8.97 -5.42
C PRO A 133 3.71 9.23 -6.50
N GLU A 134 3.28 9.92 -7.56
CA GLU A 134 4.20 10.57 -8.49
C GLU A 134 4.31 12.05 -8.11
N LEU A 135 5.53 12.54 -7.83
CA LEU A 135 5.79 13.91 -7.42
C LEU A 135 6.89 14.51 -8.29
N GLY A 136 6.57 15.57 -9.04
CA GLY A 136 7.53 16.21 -9.95
C GLY A 136 8.12 15.25 -10.99
N GLY A 137 7.31 14.33 -11.52
CA GLY A 137 7.75 13.30 -12.47
C GLY A 137 8.60 12.17 -11.85
N ARG A 138 8.68 12.10 -10.51
CA ARG A 138 9.38 11.03 -9.80
C ARG A 138 8.39 10.13 -9.07
N SER A 139 8.45 8.84 -9.34
CA SER A 139 7.71 7.84 -8.56
C SER A 139 8.38 7.63 -7.21
N LEU A 140 7.65 7.88 -6.13
CA LEU A 140 8.08 7.59 -4.77
C LEU A 140 7.19 6.50 -4.17
N VAL A 141 7.65 5.89 -3.09
CA VAL A 141 6.85 4.99 -2.27
C VAL A 141 6.71 5.62 -0.89
N LEU A 142 5.49 6.00 -0.54
CA LEU A 142 5.13 6.37 0.82
C LEU A 142 4.75 5.10 1.58
N ILE A 143 5.50 4.71 2.61
CA ILE A 143 5.36 3.40 3.25
C ILE A 143 5.43 3.47 4.77
N GLU A 144 4.67 2.61 5.44
CA GLU A 144 4.77 2.45 6.90
C GLU A 144 5.81 1.40 7.32
N GLY A 145 6.48 1.67 8.44
CA GLY A 145 7.36 0.74 9.12
C GLY A 145 7.16 0.80 10.63
N GLN A 146 7.23 -0.35 11.28
CA GLN A 146 7.12 -0.49 12.73
C GLN A 146 8.48 -0.85 13.34
N ARG A 147 8.93 -0.14 14.38
CA ARG A 147 10.22 -0.44 15.01
C ARG A 147 10.22 -1.82 15.67
N TRP A 148 9.20 -2.11 16.46
CA TRP A 148 9.03 -3.39 17.14
C TRP A 148 7.67 -3.98 16.80
N ARG A 149 7.64 -5.29 16.57
CA ARG A 149 6.39 -6.02 16.34
C ARG A 149 5.38 -5.71 17.46
N ASP A 150 4.13 -5.55 17.08
CA ASP A 150 2.98 -5.26 17.96
C ASP A 150 3.01 -3.95 18.76
N ASP A 151 4.07 -3.13 18.65
CA ASP A 151 4.06 -1.75 19.16
C ASP A 151 3.56 -0.76 18.09
N PHE A 152 2.26 -0.46 18.10
CA PHE A 152 1.65 0.51 17.18
C PHE A 152 2.17 1.94 17.37
N GLY A 153 2.62 2.31 18.57
CA GLY A 153 3.20 3.62 18.86
C GLY A 153 4.55 3.85 18.19
N SER A 154 5.22 2.77 17.77
CA SER A 154 6.47 2.82 17.01
C SER A 154 6.30 2.96 15.50
N ARG A 155 5.06 2.92 14.97
CA ARG A 155 4.82 3.07 13.52
C ARG A 155 5.25 4.46 13.03
N ARG A 156 5.98 4.48 11.92
CA ARG A 156 6.43 5.70 11.23
C ARG A 156 6.17 5.55 9.74
N ALA A 157 5.92 6.67 9.09
CA ALA A 157 5.88 6.76 7.63
C ALA A 157 7.28 7.10 7.08
N TYR A 158 7.59 6.61 5.89
CA TYR A 158 8.83 6.82 5.19
C TYR A 158 8.54 7.17 3.73
N ALA A 159 9.34 8.05 3.14
CA ALA A 159 9.41 8.22 1.70
C ALA A 159 10.60 7.42 1.18
N TYR A 160 10.35 6.41 0.37
CA TYR A 160 11.34 5.60 -0.31
C TYR A 160 11.43 6.00 -1.79
N ASP A 161 12.64 6.25 -2.26
CA ASP A 161 12.93 6.52 -3.67
C ASP A 161 13.43 5.22 -4.33
N PRO A 162 12.64 4.60 -5.23
CA PRO A 162 13.05 3.40 -5.95
C PRO A 162 14.26 3.59 -6.86
N VAL A 163 14.61 4.80 -7.27
CA VAL A 163 15.79 5.05 -8.10
C VAL A 163 17.04 4.92 -7.24
N THR A 164 17.13 5.71 -6.16
CA THR A 164 18.33 5.73 -5.31
C THR A 164 18.37 4.58 -4.29
N GLY A 165 17.22 4.03 -3.92
CA GLY A 165 17.09 2.98 -2.90
C GLY A 165 17.15 3.53 -1.48
N ARG A 166 17.02 4.85 -1.32
CA ARG A 166 17.06 5.53 -0.05
C ARG A 166 15.65 5.68 0.50
N ALA A 167 15.50 5.47 1.80
CA ALA A 167 14.31 5.82 2.54
C ALA A 167 14.61 6.98 3.48
N ASP A 168 13.70 7.94 3.56
CA ASP A 168 13.72 9.04 4.51
C ASP A 168 12.52 8.92 5.44
N ARG A 169 12.78 8.95 6.76
CA ARG A 169 11.69 8.94 7.75
C ARG A 169 10.94 10.27 7.72
N LEU A 170 9.63 10.20 7.56
CA LEU A 170 8.76 11.36 7.63
C LEU A 170 8.42 11.69 9.09
N THR A 171 8.27 12.98 9.35
CA THR A 171 7.96 13.53 10.67
C THR A 171 6.70 14.40 10.56
N PRO A 172 5.52 13.81 10.32
CA PRO A 172 4.28 14.58 10.29
C PRO A 172 4.09 15.27 11.64
N CYS A 173 3.90 16.59 11.61
CA CYS A 173 3.61 17.39 12.80
C CYS A 173 2.10 17.54 12.93
N THR A 174 1.49 16.84 13.88
CA THR A 174 0.10 17.16 14.29
C THR A 174 0.11 18.30 15.31
N HIS A 175 -1.04 18.93 15.52
CA HIS A 175 -1.16 20.08 16.40
C HIS A 175 -0.83 19.75 17.86
N GLY A 176 -1.31 18.60 18.34
CA GLY A 176 -1.09 18.06 19.68
C GLY A 176 0.21 17.26 19.83
N GLY A 177 0.98 17.05 18.77
CA GLY A 177 2.28 16.38 18.83
C GLY A 177 2.24 14.85 18.76
N SER A 178 1.19 14.26 18.20
CA SER A 178 1.16 12.85 17.81
C SER A 178 2.34 12.50 16.92
N TRP A 179 2.94 11.33 17.14
CA TRP A 179 4.18 10.92 16.47
C TRP A 179 4.05 9.62 15.68
N ALA A 180 3.02 8.82 15.94
CA ALA A 180 2.81 7.56 15.25
C ALA A 180 1.94 7.79 14.02
N SER A 181 2.32 7.15 12.91
CA SER A 181 1.62 7.28 11.63
C SER A 181 1.61 5.95 10.91
N ALA A 182 0.45 5.55 10.43
CA ALA A 182 0.19 4.29 9.74
C ALA A 182 -0.64 4.52 8.48
N ASN A 183 -0.78 3.49 7.65
CA ASN A 183 -1.68 3.45 6.51
C ASN A 183 -1.61 4.69 5.61
N PRO A 184 -0.42 5.00 5.07
CA PRO A 184 -0.27 6.19 4.25
C PRO A 184 -1.02 6.10 2.93
N SER A 185 -1.64 7.21 2.54
CA SER A 185 -2.13 7.43 1.18
C SER A 185 -1.71 8.81 0.70
N ALA A 186 -1.32 8.93 -0.56
CA ALA A 186 -0.99 10.21 -1.17
C ALA A 186 -1.55 10.29 -2.58
N THR A 187 -2.11 11.44 -2.94
CA THR A 187 -2.58 11.72 -4.30
C THR A 187 -2.27 13.15 -4.69
N LEU A 188 -1.89 13.34 -5.96
CA LEU A 188 -1.92 14.65 -6.58
C LEU A 188 -3.36 15.06 -6.86
N LEU A 189 -3.66 16.33 -6.66
CA LEU A 189 -4.93 16.94 -7.03
C LEU A 189 -4.68 18.37 -7.54
N ILE A 190 -5.74 18.97 -8.08
CA ILE A 190 -5.78 20.39 -8.40
C ILE A 190 -6.58 21.06 -7.29
N ASP A 191 -6.03 22.10 -6.69
CA ASP A 191 -6.69 22.87 -5.64
C ASP A 191 -7.84 23.73 -6.21
N PRO A 192 -8.64 24.39 -5.35
CA PRO A 192 -9.74 25.24 -5.82
C PRO A 192 -9.33 26.41 -6.71
N ASP A 193 -8.08 26.85 -6.64
CA ASP A 193 -7.53 27.98 -7.40
C ASP A 193 -6.84 27.54 -8.70
N GLY A 194 -6.75 26.23 -8.95
CA GLY A 194 -6.20 25.66 -10.17
C GLY A 194 -4.74 25.23 -10.05
N HIS A 195 -4.13 25.25 -8.86
CA HIS A 195 -2.74 24.88 -8.66
C HIS A 195 -2.58 23.39 -8.33
N PRO A 196 -1.47 22.74 -8.76
CA PRO A 196 -1.14 21.40 -8.32
C PRO A 196 -0.95 21.35 -6.80
N ALA A 197 -1.53 20.35 -6.16
CA ALA A 197 -1.37 20.11 -4.74
C ALA A 197 -1.21 18.61 -4.44
N LEU A 198 -0.51 18.32 -3.34
CA LEU A 198 -0.40 16.98 -2.77
C LEU A 198 -1.36 16.86 -1.59
N LEU A 199 -2.28 15.90 -1.66
CA LEU A 199 -3.10 15.47 -0.53
C LEU A 199 -2.49 14.20 0.06
N VAL A 200 -2.27 14.20 1.37
CA VAL A 200 -1.76 13.05 2.10
C VAL A 200 -2.73 12.71 3.22
N SER A 201 -2.94 11.41 3.42
CA SER A 201 -3.68 10.87 4.53
C SER A 201 -2.81 9.87 5.30
N LEU A 202 -2.92 9.89 6.62
CA LEU A 202 -2.24 9.00 7.55
C LEU A 202 -3.23 8.61 8.64
N PHE A 203 -3.16 7.37 9.13
CA PHE A 203 -3.85 6.98 10.35
C PHE A 203 -2.94 7.22 11.57
N VAL A 204 -3.44 7.93 12.57
CA VAL A 204 -2.76 8.15 13.86
C VAL A 204 -3.27 7.11 14.86
N PRO A 205 -2.50 6.06 15.18
CA PRO A 205 -2.90 5.06 16.16
C PRO A 205 -2.88 5.66 17.57
N ARG A 206 -3.76 5.16 18.44
CA ARG A 206 -3.95 5.69 19.80
C ARG A 206 -2.67 5.62 20.63
N GLU A 207 -1.84 4.61 20.42
CA GLU A 207 -0.59 4.32 21.13
C GLU A 207 0.51 5.38 20.90
N GLY A 208 0.33 6.27 19.92
CA GLY A 208 1.21 7.44 19.71
C GLY A 208 0.44 8.72 19.40
N ALA A 209 -0.82 8.79 19.82
CA ALA A 209 -1.69 9.94 19.64
C ALA A 209 -1.65 10.86 20.87
N ALA A 210 -1.61 12.17 20.64
CA ALA A 210 -1.96 13.14 21.67
C ALA A 210 -3.47 13.07 21.99
N PRO A 211 -3.93 13.59 23.14
CA PRO A 211 -5.33 13.59 23.51
C PRO A 211 -6.22 14.19 22.40
N GLY A 212 -7.16 13.40 21.87
CA GLY A 212 -8.11 13.82 20.84
C GLY A 212 -7.62 13.71 19.39
N GLU A 213 -6.38 13.24 19.13
CA GLU A 213 -5.81 13.21 17.78
C GLU A 213 -5.83 11.83 17.10
N SER A 214 -6.29 10.78 17.77
CA SER A 214 -6.34 9.44 17.17
C SER A 214 -7.36 9.36 16.04
N GLY A 215 -7.00 8.71 14.94
CA GLY A 215 -7.89 8.53 13.79
C GLY A 215 -7.25 8.99 12.49
N GLN A 216 -8.09 9.40 11.54
CA GLN A 216 -7.60 9.82 10.23
C GLN A 216 -7.06 11.25 10.29
N LEU A 217 -5.77 11.40 9.98
CA LEU A 217 -5.14 12.67 9.65
C LEU A 217 -5.20 12.87 8.14
N VAL A 218 -5.60 14.07 7.72
CA VAL A 218 -5.60 14.51 6.32
C VAL A 218 -4.97 15.91 6.26
N TYR A 219 -4.00 16.09 5.39
CA TYR A 219 -3.43 17.39 5.11
C TYR A 219 -3.14 17.51 3.62
N TRP A 220 -3.13 18.75 3.14
CA TRP A 220 -2.79 19.04 1.76
C TRP A 220 -1.81 20.20 1.69
N ARG A 221 -1.05 20.26 0.60
CA ARG A 221 -0.09 21.33 0.35
C ARG A 221 0.01 21.59 -1.16
N GLU A 222 -0.08 22.85 -1.54
CA GLU A 222 0.25 23.34 -2.89
C GLU A 222 1.73 23.06 -3.24
N LEU A 223 2.02 22.70 -4.49
CA LEU A 223 3.34 22.25 -4.96
C LEU A 223 4.12 23.31 -5.74
#